data_AF-A0A962WV93-F1
#
_entry.id   AF-A0A962WV93-F1
#
_cell.length_a   1.000
_cell.length_b   1.000
_cell.length_c   1.000
_cell.angle_alpha   90.00
_cell.angle_beta   90.00
_cell.angle_gamma   90.00
#
_symmetry.space_group_name_H-M   'P 1'
#
loop_
_entity.id
_entity.type
_entity.pdbx_description
1 polymer ?
#
loop_
_entity_poly.entity_id
_entity_poly.type
_entity_poly.pdbx_seq_one_letter_code
_entity_poly.pdbx_strand_id
1 'polypeptide(L)'
;YERLAALQDDLPALEQLICCDELPGTQQFWPLLEQASDAFETVATLADDPALLIYTSGTTGAPKGALDAHRSLLGNLPGFELSQNFLPQPHDLMWTPADWAWTGGLLDALLPSWQYGVPVLAYEGGRFDPERICDLLARYQVRNAFIPPTALKMLMQVPQLRQRFDIKLRAIMSAGETVGEVVLAWGQETLGLTIN
;
A
#
# COMPACT_ATOMS: atom_id res chain seq x y z
N TYR A 1 17.67 -6.41 17.40
CA TYR A 1 18.89 -7.22 17.36
C TYR A 1 18.80 -8.48 18.22
N GLU A 2 18.50 -8.38 19.52
CA GLU A 2 18.51 -9.52 20.45
C GLU A 2 17.74 -10.76 19.97
N ARG A 3 16.53 -10.58 19.43
CA ARG A 3 15.74 -11.68 18.86
C ARG A 3 16.41 -12.37 17.67
N LEU A 4 17.13 -11.62 16.84
CA LEU A 4 17.77 -12.14 15.62
C LEU A 4 19.12 -12.79 15.97
N ALA A 5 19.88 -12.18 16.88
CA ALA A 5 21.11 -12.78 17.43
C ALA A 5 20.83 -14.11 18.13
N ALA A 6 19.71 -14.23 18.84
CA ALA A 6 19.29 -15.49 19.47
C ALA A 6 18.90 -16.60 18.47
N LEU A 7 18.66 -16.26 17.19
CA LEU A 7 18.30 -17.19 16.12
C LEU A 7 19.47 -17.47 15.17
N GLN A 8 20.64 -16.87 15.39
CA GLN A 8 21.74 -16.92 14.43
C GLN A 8 22.24 -18.36 14.20
N ASP A 9 22.31 -19.17 15.25
CA ASP A 9 22.69 -20.59 15.16
C ASP A 9 21.65 -21.43 14.41
N ASP A 10 20.39 -20.99 14.38
CA ASP A 10 19.28 -21.65 13.68
C ASP A 10 19.17 -21.24 12.20
N LEU A 11 20.00 -20.30 11.74
CA LEU A 11 19.95 -19.73 10.39
C LEU A 11 21.25 -20.03 9.61
N PRO A 12 21.57 -21.30 9.31
CA PRO A 12 22.85 -21.68 8.70
C PRO A 12 23.07 -21.14 7.28
N ALA A 13 22.01 -20.65 6.62
CA ALA A 13 22.07 -20.02 5.31
C ALA A 13 22.11 -18.48 5.35
N LEU A 14 22.15 -17.87 6.55
CA LEU A 14 22.22 -16.41 6.68
C LEU A 14 23.63 -15.92 6.32
N GLU A 15 23.75 -15.27 5.16
CA GLU A 15 25.02 -14.73 4.66
C GLU A 15 25.22 -13.25 5.03
N GLN A 16 24.14 -12.47 5.08
CA GLN A 16 24.19 -11.03 5.26
C GLN A 16 23.10 -10.52 6.19
N LEU A 17 23.48 -9.57 7.04
CA LEU A 17 22.55 -8.82 7.90
C LEU A 17 22.68 -7.33 7.58
N ILE A 18 21.61 -6.73 7.06
CA ILE A 18 21.56 -5.31 6.69
C ILE A 18 20.60 -4.61 7.67
N CYS A 19 21.04 -3.48 8.23
CA CYS A 19 20.26 -2.71 9.20
C CYS A 19 20.10 -1.26 8.74
N CYS A 20 18.92 -0.68 8.96
CA CYS A 20 18.67 0.75 8.71
C CYS A 20 19.33 1.66 9.77
N ASP A 21 19.64 1.10 10.93
CA ASP A 21 20.34 1.77 12.03
C ASP A 21 21.81 1.32 12.11
N GLU A 22 22.63 2.07 12.84
CA GLU A 22 24.01 1.67 13.11
C GLU A 22 24.06 0.58 14.18
N LEU A 23 24.33 -0.65 13.75
CA LEU A 23 24.36 -1.81 14.62
C LEU A 23 25.62 -2.66 14.36
N PRO A 24 26.45 -2.92 15.39
CA PRO A 24 27.65 -3.74 15.23
C PRO A 24 27.34 -5.13 14.67
N GLY A 25 28.16 -5.58 13.72
CA GLY A 25 27.98 -6.88 13.06
C GLY A 25 26.97 -6.85 11.91
N THR A 26 26.49 -5.68 11.49
CA THR A 26 25.57 -5.52 10.35
C THR A 26 26.16 -4.58 9.30
N GLN A 27 25.69 -4.71 8.06
CA GLN A 27 25.92 -3.73 7.01
C GLN A 27 24.87 -2.61 7.12
N GLN A 28 25.27 -1.37 6.87
CA GLN A 28 24.33 -0.24 6.93
C GLN A 28 23.54 -0.13 5.62
N PHE A 29 22.21 -0.06 5.72
CA PHE A 29 21.29 0.00 4.58
C PHE A 29 21.50 1.24 3.71
N TRP A 30 21.52 2.43 4.31
CA TRP A 30 21.57 3.70 3.55
C TRP A 30 22.83 3.83 2.69
N PRO A 31 24.05 3.57 3.21
CA PRO A 31 25.25 3.59 2.38
C PRO A 31 25.26 2.55 1.27
N LEU A 32 24.70 1.35 1.50
CA LEU A 32 24.56 0.32 0.47
C LEU A 32 23.62 0.78 -0.64
N LEU A 33 22.48 1.39 -0.27
CA LEU A 33 21.50 1.90 -1.21
C LEU A 33 22.08 3.02 -2.08
N GLU A 34 22.84 3.95 -1.50
CA GLU A 34 23.49 5.05 -2.24
C GLU A 34 24.53 4.56 -3.27
N GLN A 35 25.14 3.39 -3.02
CA GLN A 35 26.11 2.78 -3.92
C GLN A 35 25.48 1.84 -4.95
N ALA A 36 24.22 1.45 -4.76
CA ALA A 36 23.53 0.54 -5.65
C ALA A 36 23.20 1.21 -6.99
N SER A 37 23.11 0.40 -8.06
CA SER A 37 22.61 0.88 -9.34
C SER A 37 21.10 1.14 -9.28
N ASP A 38 20.65 2.17 -9.98
CA ASP A 38 19.24 2.43 -10.27
C ASP A 38 18.67 1.50 -11.35
N ALA A 39 19.51 0.67 -11.98
CA ALA A 39 19.14 -0.38 -12.91
C ALA A 39 19.23 -1.75 -12.24
N PHE A 40 18.19 -2.57 -12.41
CA PHE A 40 18.13 -3.93 -11.93
C PHE A 40 17.68 -4.86 -13.05
N GLU A 41 18.51 -5.84 -13.40
CA GLU A 41 18.13 -6.91 -14.32
C GLU A 41 17.36 -7.99 -13.56
N THR A 42 16.08 -8.16 -13.89
CA THR A 42 15.23 -9.17 -13.27
C THR A 42 15.59 -10.56 -13.77
N VAL A 43 15.54 -11.56 -12.88
CA VAL A 43 15.68 -12.96 -13.26
C VAL A 43 14.46 -13.44 -14.07
N ALA A 44 14.69 -14.38 -14.99
CA ALA A 44 13.59 -15.01 -15.73
C ALA A 44 12.84 -16.00 -14.82
N THR A 45 11.57 -15.71 -14.54
CA THR A 45 10.69 -16.57 -13.74
C THR A 45 9.52 -17.08 -14.58
N LEU A 46 8.96 -18.22 -14.15
CA LEU A 46 7.70 -18.73 -14.68
C LEU A 46 6.52 -18.07 -13.97
N ALA A 47 5.36 -18.06 -14.62
CA ALA A 47 4.11 -17.52 -14.06
C ALA A 47 3.71 -18.18 -12.72
N ASP A 48 4.15 -19.43 -12.52
CA ASP A 48 3.80 -20.28 -11.38
C ASP A 48 4.88 -20.29 -10.30
N ASP A 49 6.02 -19.62 -10.55
CA ASP A 49 7.08 -19.53 -9.56
C ASP A 49 6.61 -18.71 -8.35
N PRO A 50 7.02 -19.10 -7.13
CA PRO A 50 6.75 -18.34 -5.91
C PRO A 50 7.27 -16.89 -6.00
N ALA A 51 6.39 -15.92 -5.74
CA ALA A 51 6.72 -14.50 -5.85
C ALA A 51 6.50 -13.72 -4.54
N LEU A 52 5.51 -14.12 -3.74
CA LEU A 52 5.08 -13.36 -2.57
C LEU A 52 4.62 -14.30 -1.46
N LEU A 53 5.10 -14.08 -0.24
CA LEU A 53 4.70 -14.83 0.95
C LEU A 53 4.13 -13.86 1.99
N ILE A 54 2.82 -13.92 2.22
CA ILE A 54 2.14 -13.04 3.18
C ILE A 54 1.70 -13.86 4.38
N TYR A 55 2.13 -13.45 5.57
CA TYR A 55 1.67 -14.06 6.81
C TYR A 55 0.37 -13.42 7.28
N THR A 56 -0.66 -14.24 7.46
CA THR A 56 -1.97 -13.78 7.93
C THR A 56 -2.25 -14.29 9.35
N SER A 57 -2.96 -13.49 10.15
CA SER A 57 -3.51 -13.89 11.45
C SER A 57 -4.63 -14.92 11.24
N GLY A 58 -4.24 -16.19 11.13
CA GLY A 58 -5.22 -17.28 11.10
C GLY A 58 -6.12 -17.25 12.34
N THR A 59 -7.39 -17.64 12.19
CA THR A 59 -8.35 -17.68 13.30
C THR A 59 -8.03 -18.76 14.34
N THR A 60 -7.11 -19.69 14.03
CA THR A 60 -6.61 -20.73 14.92
C THR A 60 -5.11 -20.97 14.69
N GLY A 61 -4.30 -20.82 15.75
CA GLY A 61 -2.87 -21.20 15.75
C GLY A 61 -1.89 -20.11 15.29
N ALA A 62 -0.66 -20.54 14.97
CA ALA A 62 0.39 -19.65 14.49
C ALA A 62 0.03 -19.02 13.13
N PRO A 63 0.57 -17.82 12.80
CA PRO A 63 0.38 -17.20 11.49
C PRO A 63 0.75 -18.16 10.36
N LYS A 64 -0.09 -18.20 9.32
CA LYS A 64 0.13 -19.04 8.13
C LYS A 64 0.61 -18.17 6.99
N GLY A 65 1.61 -18.64 6.26
CA GLY A 65 2.11 -17.99 5.06
C GLY A 65 1.26 -18.38 3.84
N ALA A 66 0.57 -17.41 3.26
CA ALA A 66 -0.06 -17.52 1.94
C ALA A 66 1.02 -17.28 0.89
N LEU A 67 1.33 -18.31 0.09
CA LEU A 67 2.32 -18.23 -0.97
C LEU A 67 1.64 -17.99 -2.30
N ASP A 68 1.91 -16.84 -2.89
CA ASP A 68 1.39 -16.38 -4.17
C ASP A 68 2.45 -16.49 -5.26
N ALA A 69 1.99 -16.89 -6.45
CA ALA A 69 2.84 -16.98 -7.64
C ALA A 69 2.88 -15.64 -8.38
N HIS A 70 3.85 -15.46 -9.29
CA HIS A 70 3.97 -14.24 -10.11
C HIS A 70 2.66 -13.85 -10.83
N ARG A 71 1.91 -14.85 -11.34
CA ARG A 71 0.62 -14.63 -12.01
C ARG A 71 -0.46 -14.02 -11.12
N SER A 72 -0.35 -14.08 -9.79
CA SER A 72 -1.36 -13.55 -8.87
C SER A 72 -1.58 -12.05 -9.08
N LEU A 73 -0.50 -11.29 -9.35
CA LEU A 73 -0.62 -9.87 -9.68
C LEU A 73 -1.46 -9.66 -10.95
N LEU A 74 -1.15 -10.40 -12.02
CA LEU A 74 -1.88 -10.30 -13.31
C LEU A 74 -3.36 -10.65 -13.16
N GLY A 75 -3.68 -11.65 -12.34
CA GLY A 75 -5.07 -12.02 -12.03
C GLY A 75 -5.82 -10.95 -11.24
N ASN A 76 -5.12 -10.16 -10.43
CA ASN A 76 -5.69 -9.08 -9.63
C ASN A 76 -6.01 -7.82 -10.46
N LEU A 77 -5.26 -7.57 -11.54
CA LEU A 77 -5.33 -6.33 -12.31
C LEU A 77 -6.74 -5.94 -12.79
N PRO A 78 -7.57 -6.82 -13.38
CA PRO A 78 -8.89 -6.41 -13.87
C PRO A 78 -9.80 -5.89 -12.76
N GLY A 79 -9.73 -6.49 -11.57
CA GLY A 79 -10.48 -6.03 -10.40
C GLY A 79 -10.02 -4.65 -9.94
N PHE A 80 -8.70 -4.45 -9.88
CA PHE A 80 -8.10 -3.16 -9.55
C PHE A 80 -8.44 -2.06 -10.57
N GLU A 81 -8.34 -2.33 -11.88
CA GLU A 81 -8.68 -1.37 -12.92
C GLU A 81 -10.13 -0.90 -12.76
N LEU A 82 -11.07 -1.84 -12.60
CA LEU A 82 -12.50 -1.55 -12.46
C LEU A 82 -12.79 -0.77 -11.17
N SER A 83 -12.23 -1.19 -10.03
CA SER A 83 -12.43 -0.51 -8.74
C SER A 83 -11.79 0.88 -8.71
N GLN A 84 -10.85 1.16 -9.60
CA GLN A 84 -10.20 2.47 -9.76
C GLN A 84 -10.74 3.27 -10.95
N ASN A 85 -11.97 3.00 -11.39
CA ASN A 85 -12.64 3.67 -12.52
C ASN A 85 -11.78 3.64 -13.79
N PHE A 86 -11.31 2.45 -14.18
CA PHE A 86 -10.48 2.19 -15.35
C PHE A 86 -9.13 2.93 -15.31
N LEU A 87 -8.37 2.75 -14.21
CA LEU A 87 -6.95 3.14 -14.15
C LEU A 87 -6.15 2.31 -15.17
N PRO A 88 -5.13 2.87 -15.86
CA PRO A 88 -4.58 4.22 -15.72
C PRO A 88 -5.25 5.29 -16.58
N GLN A 89 -5.32 6.50 -16.05
CA GLN A 89 -5.69 7.73 -16.76
C GLN A 89 -4.56 8.78 -16.64
N PRO A 90 -4.51 9.78 -17.54
CA PRO A 90 -3.51 10.84 -17.46
C PRO A 90 -3.48 11.50 -16.07
N HIS A 91 -2.27 11.68 -15.54
CA HIS A 91 -2.01 12.29 -14.24
C HIS A 91 -2.52 11.49 -13.03
N ASP A 92 -2.87 10.21 -13.20
CA ASP A 92 -3.19 9.37 -12.04
C ASP A 92 -2.01 9.32 -11.06
N LEU A 93 -2.34 9.47 -9.79
CA LEU A 93 -1.44 9.35 -8.64
C LEU A 93 -2.23 8.61 -7.57
N MET A 94 -1.69 7.48 -7.14
CA MET A 94 -2.33 6.60 -6.16
C MET A 94 -1.90 6.97 -4.74
N TRP A 95 -2.81 6.82 -3.80
CA TRP A 95 -2.50 6.92 -2.37
C TRP A 95 -3.29 5.88 -1.56
N THR A 96 -2.72 5.41 -0.47
CA THR A 96 -3.41 4.56 0.49
C THR A 96 -2.87 4.80 1.90
N PRO A 97 -3.72 4.80 2.94
CA PRO A 97 -3.26 4.73 4.32
C PRO A 97 -3.02 3.28 4.78
N ALA A 98 -3.33 2.28 3.94
CA ALA A 98 -3.11 0.88 4.25
C ALA A 98 -1.61 0.54 4.15
N ASP A 99 -1.12 -0.18 5.16
CA ASP A 99 0.26 -0.62 5.23
C ASP A 99 0.59 -1.60 4.10
N TRP A 100 1.79 -1.46 3.53
CA TRP A 100 2.25 -2.26 2.37
C TRP A 100 2.70 -3.68 2.74
N ALA A 101 2.79 -4.02 4.03
CA ALA A 101 2.94 -5.40 4.48
C ALA A 101 1.62 -6.20 4.44
N TRP A 102 0.49 -5.52 4.22
CA TRP A 102 -0.84 -6.13 4.13
C TRP A 102 -1.28 -6.22 2.68
N THR A 103 -2.09 -7.25 2.37
CA THR A 103 -2.64 -7.44 1.01
C THR A 103 -3.37 -6.21 0.51
N GLY A 104 -4.13 -5.49 1.35
CA GLY A 104 -4.82 -4.27 0.94
C GLY A 104 -3.88 -3.16 0.46
N GLY A 105 -2.83 -2.83 1.20
CA GLY A 105 -1.86 -1.83 0.73
C GLY A 105 -1.04 -2.31 -0.46
N LEU A 106 -0.66 -3.59 -0.45
CA LEU A 106 0.24 -4.16 -1.45
C LEU A 106 -0.44 -4.45 -2.79
N LEU A 107 -1.60 -5.12 -2.77
CA LEU A 107 -2.33 -5.61 -3.93
C LEU A 107 -3.54 -4.74 -4.31
N ASP A 108 -4.07 -3.90 -3.41
CA ASP A 108 -5.15 -2.94 -3.77
C ASP A 108 -4.62 -1.51 -3.99
N ALA A 109 -3.29 -1.32 -3.95
CA ALA A 109 -2.67 -0.04 -4.28
C ALA A 109 -1.28 -0.16 -4.93
N LEU A 110 -0.26 -0.64 -4.20
CA LEU A 110 1.14 -0.49 -4.58
C LEU A 110 1.50 -1.20 -5.89
N LEU A 111 1.42 -2.54 -5.91
CA LEU A 111 1.90 -3.35 -7.02
C LEU A 111 1.11 -3.12 -8.32
N PRO A 112 -0.24 -3.06 -8.31
CA PRO A 112 -0.97 -2.76 -9.54
C PRO A 112 -0.67 -1.36 -10.07
N SER A 113 -0.51 -0.34 -9.20
CA SER A 113 -0.16 1.01 -9.66
C SER A 113 1.18 0.99 -10.38
N TRP A 114 2.20 0.33 -9.81
CA TRP A 114 3.50 0.18 -10.45
C TRP A 114 3.46 -0.64 -11.74
N GLN A 115 2.62 -1.68 -11.80
CA GLN A 115 2.38 -2.45 -13.03
C GLN A 115 1.88 -1.57 -14.19
N TYR A 116 1.09 -0.53 -13.89
CA TYR A 116 0.61 0.45 -14.86
C TYR A 116 1.50 1.70 -15.01
N GLY A 117 2.64 1.76 -14.31
CA GLY A 117 3.51 2.94 -14.29
C GLY A 117 2.89 4.16 -13.56
N VAL A 118 1.88 3.94 -12.73
CA VAL A 118 1.24 4.97 -11.90
C VAL A 118 2.04 5.17 -10.63
N PRO A 119 2.47 6.41 -10.32
CA PRO A 119 3.18 6.70 -9.07
C PRO A 119 2.28 6.50 -7.85
N VAL A 120 2.89 6.18 -6.72
CA VAL A 120 2.22 6.02 -5.42
C VAL A 120 2.81 7.03 -4.45
N LEU A 121 1.96 7.87 -3.85
CA LEU A 121 2.36 8.79 -2.78
C LEU A 121 2.54 8.00 -1.49
N ALA A 122 3.79 7.90 -1.02
CA ALA A 122 4.12 7.35 0.30
C ALA A 122 4.09 8.45 1.37
N TYR A 123 3.55 8.13 2.55
CA TYR A 123 3.54 9.05 3.68
C TYR A 123 3.70 8.31 5.01
N GLU A 124 4.85 8.51 5.67
CA GLU A 124 5.11 8.02 7.02
C GLU A 124 4.72 9.10 8.05
N GLY A 125 3.42 9.18 8.35
CA GLY A 125 2.87 10.17 9.30
C GLY A 125 2.68 9.67 10.72
N GLY A 126 2.94 8.37 10.99
CA GLY A 126 2.53 7.72 12.22
C GLY A 126 1.01 7.53 12.28
N ARG A 127 0.36 8.03 13.33
CA ARG A 127 -1.09 7.88 13.51
C ARG A 127 -1.85 8.65 12.42
N PHE A 128 -2.92 8.04 11.90
CA PHE A 128 -3.79 8.68 10.90
C PHE A 128 -4.38 10.00 11.40
N ASP A 129 -4.07 11.08 10.70
CA ASP A 129 -4.60 12.44 10.91
C ASP A 129 -5.41 12.84 9.66
N PRO A 130 -6.76 12.92 9.77
CA PRO A 130 -7.61 13.18 8.61
C PRO A 130 -7.41 14.58 8.00
N GLU A 131 -7.04 15.59 8.78
CA GLU A 131 -6.77 16.94 8.27
C GLU A 131 -5.47 16.96 7.46
N ARG A 132 -4.44 16.28 7.99
CA ARG A 132 -3.16 16.13 7.29
C ARG A 132 -3.32 15.31 6.01
N ILE A 133 -4.13 14.25 6.03
CA ILE A 133 -4.43 13.48 4.82
C ILE A 133 -5.14 14.35 3.78
N CYS A 134 -6.12 15.17 4.16
CA CYS A 134 -6.78 16.08 3.23
C CYS A 134 -5.78 17.09 2.60
N ASP A 135 -4.86 17.65 3.39
CA ASP A 135 -3.77 18.51 2.91
C ASP A 135 -2.87 17.79 1.91
N LEU A 136 -2.49 16.53 2.17
CA LEU A 136 -1.66 15.74 1.27
C LEU A 136 -2.38 15.41 -0.05
N LEU A 137 -3.63 14.95 0.04
CA LEU A 137 -4.46 14.63 -1.13
C LEU A 137 -4.62 15.84 -2.04
N ALA A 138 -4.87 17.02 -1.45
CA ALA A 138 -4.97 18.27 -2.19
C ALA A 138 -3.60 18.72 -2.73
N ARG A 139 -2.55 18.76 -1.91
CA ARG A 139 -1.23 19.27 -2.31
C ARG A 139 -0.63 18.50 -3.48
N TYR A 140 -0.72 17.18 -3.44
CA TYR A 140 -0.15 16.31 -4.48
C TYR A 140 -1.15 15.98 -5.60
N GLN A 141 -2.38 16.52 -5.52
CA GLN A 141 -3.44 16.30 -6.51
C GLN A 141 -3.69 14.81 -6.75
N VAL A 142 -3.75 14.04 -5.65
CA VAL A 142 -4.02 12.59 -5.69
C VAL A 142 -5.34 12.34 -6.41
N ARG A 143 -5.33 11.37 -7.33
CA ARG A 143 -6.50 11.04 -8.16
C ARG A 143 -7.13 9.70 -7.80
N ASN A 144 -6.34 8.76 -7.30
CA ASN A 144 -6.80 7.41 -7.00
C ASN A 144 -6.46 7.07 -5.55
N ALA A 145 -7.38 6.40 -4.87
CA ALA A 145 -7.11 5.95 -3.52
C ALA A 145 -7.72 4.58 -3.20
N PHE A 146 -7.03 3.84 -2.34
CA PHE A 146 -7.62 2.77 -1.56
C PHE A 146 -7.74 3.28 -0.13
N ILE A 147 -8.95 3.33 0.43
CA ILE A 147 -9.19 3.86 1.77
C ILE A 147 -10.17 2.92 2.50
N PRO A 148 -9.74 2.19 3.55
CA PRO A 148 -10.64 1.35 4.33
C PRO A 148 -11.79 2.15 4.98
N PRO A 149 -12.95 1.53 5.26
CA PRO A 149 -14.12 2.22 5.81
C PRO A 149 -13.84 3.00 7.09
N THR A 150 -13.00 2.45 7.97
CA THR A 150 -12.60 3.13 9.21
C THR A 150 -11.89 4.47 8.94
N ALA A 151 -11.00 4.55 7.95
CA ALA A 151 -10.32 5.79 7.58
C ALA A 151 -11.27 6.77 6.87
N LEU A 152 -12.19 6.28 6.03
CA LEU A 152 -13.25 7.12 5.44
C LEU A 152 -14.12 7.79 6.52
N LYS A 153 -14.52 7.04 7.56
CA LYS A 153 -15.26 7.59 8.70
C LYS A 153 -14.50 8.69 9.46
N MET A 154 -13.17 8.61 9.51
CA MET A 154 -12.34 9.67 10.10
C MET A 154 -12.31 10.91 9.20
N LEU A 155 -12.21 10.75 7.88
CA LEU A 155 -12.28 11.86 6.92
C LEU A 155 -13.64 12.59 6.97
N MET A 156 -14.74 11.86 7.23
CA MET A 156 -16.06 12.47 7.43
C MET A 156 -16.11 13.47 8.59
N GLN A 157 -15.20 13.37 9.56
CA GLN A 157 -15.14 14.30 10.69
C GLN A 157 -14.45 15.62 10.36
N VAL A 158 -13.84 15.76 9.16
CA VAL A 158 -13.19 17.00 8.73
C VAL A 158 -14.26 18.02 8.31
N PRO A 159 -14.41 19.13 9.04
CA PRO A 159 -15.45 20.09 8.75
C PRO A 159 -15.16 20.82 7.43
N GLN A 160 -16.18 20.97 6.59
CA GLN A 160 -16.11 21.72 5.32
C GLN A 160 -14.96 21.27 4.40
N LEU A 161 -14.66 19.96 4.38
CA LEU A 161 -13.53 19.36 3.67
C LEU A 161 -13.33 19.92 2.25
N ARG A 162 -14.38 19.95 1.42
CA ARG A 162 -14.31 20.47 0.04
C ARG A 162 -14.00 21.95 -0.08
N GLN A 163 -14.40 22.76 0.90
CA GLN A 163 -14.15 24.20 0.87
C GLN A 163 -12.72 24.53 1.30
N ARG A 164 -12.12 23.64 2.09
CA ARG A 164 -10.79 23.81 2.68
C ARG A 164 -9.69 23.16 1.86
N PHE A 165 -10.00 22.09 1.14
CA PHE A 165 -9.02 21.27 0.43
C PHE A 165 -9.46 21.02 -1.01
N ASP A 166 -8.62 21.42 -1.96
CA ASP A 166 -8.85 21.18 -3.40
C ASP A 166 -8.47 19.75 -3.81
N ILE A 167 -9.27 18.78 -3.38
CA ILE A 167 -9.04 17.34 -3.61
C ILE A 167 -9.54 16.96 -5.01
N LYS A 168 -8.69 16.27 -5.80
CA LYS A 168 -8.95 15.85 -7.19
C LYS A 168 -9.19 14.36 -7.39
N LEU A 169 -9.59 13.65 -6.33
CA LEU A 169 -9.90 12.23 -6.41
C LEU A 169 -10.94 11.97 -7.52
N ARG A 170 -10.69 10.93 -8.31
CA ARG A 170 -11.58 10.41 -9.35
C ARG A 170 -12.09 9.01 -9.04
N ALA A 171 -11.42 8.29 -8.14
CA ALA A 171 -11.79 6.96 -7.71
C ALA A 171 -11.35 6.75 -6.27
N ILE A 172 -12.22 6.10 -5.49
CA ILE A 172 -11.90 5.60 -4.16
C ILE A 172 -12.42 4.17 -4.11
N MET A 173 -11.52 3.22 -3.93
CA MET A 173 -11.86 1.85 -3.57
C MET A 173 -11.83 1.73 -2.05
N SER A 174 -12.79 1.00 -1.49
CA SER A 174 -12.82 0.68 -0.07
C SER A 174 -13.06 -0.81 0.15
N ALA A 175 -12.24 -1.45 0.99
CA ALA A 175 -12.35 -2.87 1.31
C ALA A 175 -11.91 -3.16 2.76
N GLY A 176 -12.02 -4.43 3.15
CA GLY A 176 -11.66 -4.93 4.49
C GLY A 176 -12.82 -4.93 5.49
N GLU A 177 -13.83 -4.08 5.30
CA GLU A 177 -15.06 -4.05 6.09
C GLU A 177 -16.24 -3.63 5.19
N THR A 178 -17.47 -3.84 5.65
CA THR A 178 -18.66 -3.36 4.93
C THR A 178 -18.69 -1.84 4.88
N VAL A 179 -18.82 -1.28 3.67
CA VAL A 179 -19.11 0.14 3.46
C VAL A 179 -20.59 0.39 3.74
N GLY A 180 -20.89 1.16 4.79
CA GLY A 180 -22.28 1.50 5.15
C GLY A 180 -22.84 2.61 4.27
N GLU A 181 -24.18 2.69 4.17
CA GLU A 181 -24.90 3.72 3.38
C GLU A 181 -24.47 5.15 3.71
N VAL A 182 -24.15 5.43 4.97
CA VAL A 182 -23.69 6.75 5.42
C VAL A 182 -22.38 7.15 4.73
N VAL A 183 -21.44 6.21 4.55
CA VAL A 183 -20.16 6.47 3.88
C VAL A 183 -20.36 6.68 2.39
N LEU A 184 -21.26 5.89 1.77
CA LEU A 184 -21.61 6.02 0.36
C LEU A 184 -22.25 7.38 0.06
N ALA A 185 -23.26 7.77 0.84
CA ALA A 185 -23.93 9.06 0.72
C ALA A 185 -22.94 10.22 0.92
N TRP A 186 -22.08 10.13 1.94
CA TRP A 186 -21.04 11.13 2.16
C TRP A 186 -20.07 11.25 0.97
N GLY A 187 -19.64 10.12 0.37
CA GLY A 187 -18.79 10.13 -0.81
C GLY A 187 -19.43 10.90 -1.97
N GLN A 188 -20.73 10.70 -2.21
CA GLN A 188 -21.46 11.40 -3.27
C GLN A 188 -21.66 12.89 -2.95
N GLU A 189 -22.13 13.22 -1.75
CA GLU A 189 -22.45 14.59 -1.34
C GLU A 189 -21.18 15.45 -1.16
N THR A 190 -20.18 14.88 -0.48
CA THR A 190 -18.97 15.59 -0.06
C THR A 190 -17.82 15.42 -1.02
N LEU A 191 -17.67 14.31 -1.74
CA LEU A 191 -16.56 14.11 -2.69
C LEU A 191 -17.01 14.03 -4.14
N GLY A 192 -18.31 13.90 -4.42
CA GLY A 192 -18.86 13.82 -5.78
C GLY A 192 -18.50 12.53 -6.48
N LEU A 193 -18.22 11.48 -5.70
CA LEU A 193 -17.72 10.20 -6.16
C LEU A 193 -18.57 9.09 -5.56
N THR A 194 -18.72 7.99 -6.28
CA THR A 194 -19.18 6.74 -5.68
C THR A 194 -17.96 6.01 -5.13
N ILE A 195 -18.05 5.54 -3.89
CA ILE A 195 -17.02 4.67 -3.30
C ILE A 195 -17.23 3.28 -3.88
N ASN A 196 -16.18 2.74 -4.50
CA ASN A 196 -16.16 1.42 -5.14
C ASN A 196 -15.81 0.32 -4.15
#